data_AF-A0A932WU30-F1
#
_entry.id   AF-A0A932WU30-F1
#
_cell.length_a   1.000
_cell.length_b   1.000
_cell.length_c   1.000
_cell.angle_alpha   90.00
_cell.angle_beta   90.00
_cell.angle_gamma   90.00
#
_symmetry.space_group_name_H-M   'P 1'
#
loop_
_entity.id
_entity.type
_entity.pdbx_description
1 polymer ?
#
loop_
_entity_poly.entity_id
_entity_poly.type
_entity_poly.pdbx_seq_one_letter_code
_entity_poly.pdbx_strand_id
1 'polypeptide(L)'
;MKKLVIIFVLIGLNLYTYGQFKKNFPKTAYGFQYAGSIGYISVGYFRLSPKEKLALGALYGRTPQFAGGPLNSLTMKCIYTPFRKKLSSRFFLEPLQTGLFASGWFGEKMDMSWSGNYPKRYYWWHRNVRSHIFVSTQVSMNVKKKIERVSLYFEVNTNDLYLYNY
;
A
#
# COMPACT_ATOMS: atom_id res chain seq x y z
N MET A 1 -32.67 -22.74 -8.61
CA MET A 1 -32.20 -22.13 -9.89
C MET A 1 -31.74 -20.67 -9.76
N LYS A 2 -32.50 -19.75 -9.14
CA LYS A 2 -32.13 -18.32 -9.03
C LYS A 2 -30.78 -18.02 -8.33
N LYS A 3 -30.43 -18.76 -7.27
CA LYS A 3 -29.15 -18.59 -6.54
C LYS A 3 -27.91 -18.95 -7.38
N LEU A 4 -28.04 -19.91 -8.31
CA LEU A 4 -26.93 -20.34 -9.16
C LEU A 4 -26.57 -19.27 -10.20
N VAL A 5 -27.59 -18.64 -10.79
CA VAL A 5 -27.43 -17.56 -11.78
C VAL A 5 -26.73 -16.35 -11.15
N ILE A 6 -27.05 -16.00 -9.91
CA ILE A 6 -26.39 -14.89 -9.19
C ILE A 6 -24.91 -15.19 -8.97
N ILE A 7 -24.56 -16.43 -8.59
CA ILE A 7 -23.16 -16.83 -8.40
C ILE A 7 -22.39 -16.74 -9.72
N PHE A 8 -22.95 -17.23 -10.83
CA PHE A 8 -22.32 -17.13 -12.15
C PHE A 8 -22.14 -15.69 -12.62
N VAL A 9 -23.12 -14.81 -12.38
CA VAL A 9 -23.01 -13.37 -12.71
C VAL A 9 -21.91 -12.70 -11.87
N LEU A 10 -21.84 -13.00 -10.57
CA LEU A 10 -20.79 -12.47 -9.69
C LEU A 10 -19.40 -12.95 -10.10
N ILE A 11 -19.24 -14.24 -10.45
CA ILE A 11 -17.97 -14.79 -10.95
C ILE A 11 -17.58 -14.14 -12.28
N GLY A 12 -18.53 -13.99 -13.22
CA GLY A 12 -18.29 -13.34 -14.51
C GLY A 12 -17.86 -11.88 -14.38
N LEU A 13 -18.51 -11.12 -13.49
CA LEU A 13 -18.12 -9.74 -13.16
C LEU A 13 -16.71 -9.68 -12.57
N ASN A 14 -16.38 -10.56 -11.63
CA ASN A 14 -15.05 -10.62 -11.02
C ASN A 14 -13.94 -10.88 -12.06
N LEU A 15 -14.18 -11.80 -13.00
CA LEU A 15 -13.21 -12.11 -14.07
C LEU A 15 -13.05 -10.93 -15.04
N TYR A 16 -14.14 -10.26 -15.41
CA TYR A 16 -14.10 -9.10 -16.29
C TYR A 16 -13.38 -7.91 -15.63
N THR A 17 -13.70 -7.62 -14.36
CA THR A 17 -13.02 -6.60 -13.57
C THR A 17 -11.53 -6.91 -13.41
N TYR A 18 -11.16 -8.18 -13.18
CA TYR A 18 -9.77 -8.60 -13.11
C TYR A 18 -9.03 -8.43 -14.45
N GLY A 19 -9.68 -8.79 -15.56
CA GLY A 19 -9.13 -8.60 -16.91
C GLY A 19 -8.88 -7.13 -17.23
N GLN A 20 -9.83 -6.25 -16.90
CA GLN A 20 -9.66 -4.80 -17.04
C GLN A 20 -8.55 -4.25 -16.13
N PHE A 21 -8.48 -4.73 -14.89
CA PHE A 21 -7.43 -4.35 -13.95
C PHE A 21 -6.05 -4.69 -14.48
N LYS A 22 -5.86 -5.92 -14.99
CA LYS A 22 -4.59 -6.37 -15.58
C LYS A 22 -4.21 -5.54 -16.81
N LYS A 23 -5.19 -5.12 -17.63
CA LYS A 23 -4.96 -4.24 -18.78
C LYS A 23 -4.52 -2.84 -18.34
N ASN A 24 -5.15 -2.30 -17.30
CA ASN A 24 -4.86 -0.96 -16.78
C ASN A 24 -3.61 -0.90 -15.90
N PHE A 25 -3.17 -2.02 -15.34
CA PHE A 25 -1.95 -2.14 -14.54
C PHE A 25 -1.08 -3.34 -14.96
N PRO A 26 -0.48 -3.30 -16.16
CA PRO A 26 0.22 -4.44 -16.74
C PRO A 26 1.57 -4.74 -16.09
N LYS A 27 2.23 -3.73 -15.53
CA LYS A 27 3.59 -3.83 -14.97
C LYS A 27 3.55 -4.25 -13.51
N THR A 28 4.55 -5.01 -13.08
CA THR A 28 4.69 -5.46 -11.68
C THR A 28 5.99 -4.95 -11.10
N ALA A 29 5.95 -4.50 -9.86
CA ALA A 29 7.13 -4.23 -9.04
C ALA A 29 7.00 -4.93 -7.69
N TYR A 30 8.14 -5.17 -7.06
CA TYR A 30 8.22 -5.65 -5.69
C TYR A 30 8.87 -4.55 -4.85
N GLY A 31 8.37 -4.35 -3.64
CA GLY A 31 8.84 -3.32 -2.73
C GLY A 31 9.34 -3.93 -1.44
N PHE A 32 10.43 -3.37 -0.93
CA PHE A 32 10.87 -3.51 0.44
C PHE A 32 10.77 -2.13 1.09
N GLN A 33 10.27 -2.08 2.32
CA GLN A 33 10.15 -0.84 3.08
C GLN A 33 10.60 -1.09 4.52
N TYR A 34 11.36 -0.14 5.04
CA TYR A 34 11.71 -0.06 6.46
C TYR A 34 10.89 1.05 7.10
N ALA A 35 10.24 0.76 8.23
CA ALA A 35 9.40 1.70 8.97
C ALA A 35 8.33 2.39 8.08
N GLY A 36 7.92 3.61 8.46
CA GLY A 36 6.92 4.39 7.72
C GLY A 36 5.47 3.97 8.00
N SER A 37 5.19 3.56 9.25
CA SER A 37 3.83 3.24 9.72
C SER A 37 3.16 2.03 9.07
N ILE A 38 3.94 1.16 8.43
CA ILE A 38 3.46 -0.07 7.79
C ILE A 38 4.17 -1.33 8.31
N GLY A 39 4.80 -1.24 9.48
CA GLY A 39 5.66 -2.28 10.06
C GLY A 39 7.12 -1.83 10.21
N TYR A 40 7.91 -2.58 11.00
CA TYR A 40 9.35 -2.36 11.10
C TYR A 40 10.06 -2.74 9.80
N ILE A 41 9.73 -3.91 9.26
CA ILE A 41 10.15 -4.37 7.93
C ILE A 41 8.91 -4.83 7.17
N SER A 42 8.79 -4.38 5.93
CA SER A 42 7.64 -4.70 5.09
C SER A 42 8.05 -5.07 3.67
N VAL A 43 7.36 -6.06 3.12
CA VAL A 43 7.53 -6.53 1.74
C VAL A 43 6.21 -6.50 1.02
N GLY A 44 6.21 -6.16 -0.26
CA GLY A 44 4.96 -6.03 -1.00
C GLY A 44 5.10 -6.16 -2.49
N TYR A 45 3.95 -6.25 -3.13
CA TYR A 45 3.82 -6.27 -4.58
C TYR A 45 3.03 -5.04 -5.02
N PHE A 46 3.40 -4.50 -6.16
CA PHE A 46 2.76 -3.34 -6.78
C PHE A 46 2.46 -3.62 -8.23
N ARG A 47 1.32 -3.12 -8.69
CA ARG A 47 0.89 -3.12 -10.09
C ARG A 47 0.90 -1.68 -10.57
N LEU A 48 1.61 -1.42 -11.68
CA LEU A 48 1.82 -0.09 -12.22
C LEU A 48 1.04 0.11 -13.51
N SER A 49 0.53 1.32 -13.70
CA SER A 49 -0.10 1.73 -14.94
C SER A 49 0.91 1.74 -16.11
N PRO A 50 0.46 1.70 -17.38
CA PRO A 50 1.36 1.66 -18.54
C PRO A 50 2.41 2.79 -18.55
N LYS A 51 2.00 3.98 -18.11
CA LYS A 51 2.85 5.18 -18.02
C LYS A 51 3.59 5.32 -16.67
N GLU A 52 3.47 4.35 -15.77
CA GLU A 52 4.08 4.33 -14.43
C GLU A 52 3.71 5.53 -13.54
N LYS A 53 2.62 6.24 -13.87
CA LYS A 53 2.14 7.38 -13.07
C LYS A 53 1.33 6.96 -11.85
N LEU A 54 0.73 5.77 -11.89
CA LEU A 54 -0.12 5.26 -10.83
C LEU A 54 0.32 3.84 -10.49
N ALA A 55 0.50 3.56 -9.21
CA ALA A 55 0.79 2.22 -8.71
C ALA A 55 -0.17 1.87 -7.58
N LEU A 56 -0.69 0.64 -7.62
CA LEU A 56 -1.51 0.05 -6.57
C LEU A 56 -0.79 -1.16 -6.03
N GLY A 57 -0.63 -1.26 -4.71
CA GLY A 57 0.08 -2.38 -4.11
C GLY A 57 -0.46 -2.78 -2.77
N ALA A 58 -0.05 -3.98 -2.37
CA ALA A 58 -0.26 -4.49 -1.03
C ALA A 58 1.08 -4.88 -0.42
N LEU A 59 1.26 -4.54 0.86
CA LEU A 59 2.45 -4.85 1.63
C LEU A 59 2.06 -5.61 2.89
N TYR A 60 2.90 -6.56 3.26
CA TYR A 60 2.88 -7.22 4.54
C TYR A 60 4.07 -6.74 5.36
N GLY A 61 3.82 -6.24 6.56
CA GLY A 61 4.84 -5.74 7.47
C GLY A 61 4.85 -6.48 8.79
N ARG A 62 6.04 -6.62 9.38
CA ARG A 62 6.23 -7.21 10.71
C ARG A 62 7.00 -6.23 11.60
N THR A 63 6.53 -6.10 12.83
CA THR A 63 7.16 -5.31 13.89
C THR A 63 7.57 -6.27 15.00
N PRO A 64 8.86 -6.32 15.38
CA PRO A 64 9.34 -7.17 16.46
C PRO A 64 9.07 -6.54 17.83
N GLN A 65 9.18 -7.35 18.88
CA GLN A 65 8.85 -6.94 20.26
C GLN A 65 9.68 -5.75 20.75
N PHE A 66 10.97 -5.67 20.36
CA PHE A 66 11.85 -4.56 20.75
C PHE A 66 11.46 -3.21 20.12
N ALA A 67 10.65 -3.21 19.06
CA ALA A 67 10.30 -2.02 18.27
C ALA A 67 8.84 -1.58 18.44
N GLY A 68 8.19 -1.96 19.55
CA GLY A 68 6.80 -1.57 19.85
C GLY A 68 5.79 -2.72 19.89
N GLY A 69 6.25 -3.98 19.79
CA GLY A 69 5.44 -5.17 20.01
C GLY A 69 5.36 -6.10 18.79
N PRO A 70 5.20 -7.42 18.99
CA PRO A 70 5.06 -8.39 17.91
C PRO A 70 3.73 -8.16 17.18
N LEU A 71 3.77 -7.33 16.15
CA LEU A 71 2.60 -6.94 15.36
C LEU A 71 2.87 -7.20 13.89
N ASN A 72 1.88 -7.74 13.22
CA ASN A 72 1.84 -7.85 11.78
C ASN A 72 0.92 -6.77 11.23
N SER A 73 1.18 -6.38 9.99
CA SER A 73 0.39 -5.38 9.29
C SER A 73 0.13 -5.81 7.86
N LEU A 74 -1.05 -5.46 7.37
CA LEU A 74 -1.41 -5.56 5.97
C LEU A 74 -1.75 -4.16 5.50
N THR A 75 -1.02 -3.68 4.49
CA THR A 75 -1.16 -2.33 3.98
C THR A 75 -1.59 -2.37 2.52
N MET A 76 -2.61 -1.60 2.16
CA MET A 76 -2.94 -1.30 0.77
C MET A 76 -2.49 0.12 0.46
N LYS A 77 -1.78 0.31 -0.65
CA LYS A 77 -1.12 1.58 -0.99
C LYS A 77 -1.38 1.98 -2.43
N CYS A 78 -1.76 3.24 -2.60
CA CYS A 78 -1.95 3.91 -3.88
C CYS A 78 -0.91 5.03 -4.01
N ILE A 79 -0.10 4.95 -5.06
CA ILE A 79 1.03 5.87 -5.31
C ILE A 79 0.81 6.57 -6.63
N TYR A 80 0.79 7.89 -6.60
CA TYR A 80 0.76 8.77 -7.75
C TYR A 80 2.11 9.45 -7.95
N THR A 81 2.68 9.33 -9.15
CA THR A 81 3.98 9.91 -9.54
C THR A 81 3.76 10.93 -10.66
N PRO A 82 3.52 12.22 -10.33
CA PRO A 82 3.22 13.24 -11.31
C PRO A 82 4.40 13.55 -12.24
N PHE A 83 5.62 13.55 -11.71
CA PHE A 83 6.81 14.02 -12.40
C PHE A 83 7.87 12.92 -12.47
N ARG A 84 8.49 12.80 -13.65
CA ARG A 84 9.64 11.93 -13.87
C ARG A 84 10.66 12.68 -14.73
N LYS A 85 11.80 13.02 -14.14
CA LYS A 85 12.90 13.71 -14.81
C LYS A 85 14.01 12.72 -15.11
N LYS A 86 14.49 12.70 -16.35
CA LYS A 86 15.66 11.91 -16.73
C LYS A 86 16.93 12.66 -16.29
N LEU A 87 17.73 12.06 -15.42
CA LEU A 87 19.01 12.63 -14.98
C LEU A 87 20.17 12.21 -15.89
N SER A 88 20.13 10.98 -16.40
CA SER A 88 21.15 10.44 -17.29
C SER A 88 20.54 9.38 -18.22
N SER A 89 21.34 8.73 -19.05
CA SER A 89 20.89 7.67 -19.97
C SER A 89 20.19 6.51 -19.24
N ARG A 90 20.57 6.24 -17.98
CA ARG A 90 20.03 5.14 -17.16
C ARG A 90 19.31 5.57 -15.89
N PHE A 91 19.45 6.83 -15.45
CA PHE A 91 18.93 7.32 -14.18
C PHE A 91 17.74 8.27 -14.36
N PHE A 92 16.74 8.09 -13.50
CA PHE A 92 15.55 8.91 -13.42
C PHE A 92 15.37 9.39 -11.98
N LEU A 93 14.87 10.61 -11.86
CA LEU A 93 14.45 11.23 -10.62
C LEU A 93 12.95 11.43 -10.68
N GLU A 94 12.26 10.84 -9.73
CA GLU A 94 10.85 11.07 -9.44
C GLU A 94 10.81 11.97 -8.18
N PRO A 95 10.88 13.31 -8.34
CA PRO A 95 11.09 14.22 -7.22
C PRO A 95 9.93 14.21 -6.22
N LEU A 96 8.74 13.87 -6.71
CA LEU A 96 7.52 13.82 -5.93
C LEU A 96 6.74 12.56 -6.33
N GLN A 97 6.48 11.72 -5.35
CA GLN A 97 5.39 10.77 -5.34
C GLN A 97 4.51 11.08 -4.12
N THR A 98 3.23 10.85 -4.26
CA THR A 98 2.26 11.08 -3.18
C THR A 98 1.09 10.13 -3.35
N GLY A 99 0.23 10.05 -2.36
CA GLY A 99 -0.98 9.25 -2.44
C GLY A 99 -1.48 8.88 -1.07
N LEU A 100 -2.14 7.73 -1.02
CA LEU A 100 -2.86 7.25 0.15
C LEU A 100 -2.45 5.81 0.43
N PHE A 101 -2.38 5.44 1.70
CA PHE A 101 -2.35 4.04 2.09
C PHE A 101 -3.18 3.79 3.35
N ALA A 102 -3.68 2.57 3.48
CA ALA A 102 -4.39 2.13 4.66
C ALA A 102 -3.70 0.88 5.22
N SER A 103 -3.43 0.88 6.51
CA SER A 103 -2.72 -0.18 7.21
C SER A 103 -3.59 -0.78 8.29
N GLY A 104 -3.91 -2.07 8.14
CA GLY A 104 -4.55 -2.89 9.17
C GLY A 104 -3.49 -3.60 10.00
N TRP A 105 -3.60 -3.53 11.33
CA TRP A 105 -2.68 -4.14 12.28
C TRP A 105 -3.33 -5.33 13.00
N PHE A 106 -2.59 -6.43 13.14
CA PHE A 106 -3.03 -7.65 13.80
C PHE A 106 -1.88 -8.37 14.52
N GLY A 107 -2.15 -8.94 15.69
CA GLY A 107 -1.18 -9.67 16.50
C GLY A 107 -1.80 -10.12 17.83
N GLU A 108 -1.08 -10.97 18.57
CA GLU A 108 -1.58 -11.61 19.81
C GLU A 108 -2.07 -10.63 20.90
N LYS A 109 -1.64 -9.36 20.82
CA LYS A 109 -2.04 -8.30 21.77
C LYS A 109 -3.00 -7.25 21.18
N MET A 110 -3.40 -7.38 19.91
CA MET A 110 -4.41 -6.51 19.30
C MET A 110 -5.70 -7.29 19.08
N ASP A 111 -6.63 -7.15 20.03
CA ASP A 111 -8.01 -7.58 19.83
C ASP A 111 -8.58 -6.89 18.58
N MET A 112 -8.96 -7.67 17.57
CA MET A 112 -9.73 -7.17 16.42
C MET A 112 -11.15 -6.70 16.84
N SER A 113 -11.54 -7.04 18.07
CA SER A 113 -12.81 -6.71 18.71
C SER A 113 -12.64 -5.51 19.65
N TRP A 114 -13.72 -4.73 19.81
CA TRP A 114 -13.87 -3.82 20.94
C TRP A 114 -13.97 -4.67 22.22
N SER A 115 -12.84 -5.11 22.79
CA SER A 115 -12.85 -5.62 24.16
C SER A 115 -13.43 -4.51 25.05
N GLY A 116 -14.44 -4.88 25.86
CA GLY A 116 -15.50 -4.02 26.44
C GLY A 116 -15.08 -2.94 27.42
N ASN A 117 -13.82 -2.50 27.36
CA ASN A 117 -13.23 -1.48 28.21
C ASN A 117 -13.60 -0.04 27.80
N TYR A 118 -14.35 0.17 26.71
CA TYR A 118 -14.74 1.49 26.23
C TYR A 118 -16.25 1.54 25.93
N PRO A 119 -16.94 2.64 26.29
CA PRO A 119 -18.34 2.83 25.93
C PRO A 119 -18.57 2.66 24.42
N LYS A 120 -19.72 2.09 24.04
CA LYS A 120 -20.12 2.03 22.64
C LYS A 120 -20.09 3.46 22.04
N ARG A 121 -19.50 3.62 20.84
CA ARG A 121 -19.30 4.91 20.13
C ARG A 121 -18.27 5.88 20.73
N TYR A 122 -17.41 5.44 21.65
CA TYR A 122 -16.35 6.30 22.17
C TYR A 122 -15.34 6.75 21.08
N TYR A 123 -15.09 5.90 20.07
CA TYR A 123 -14.32 6.24 18.88
C TYR A 123 -15.18 6.04 17.63
N TRP A 124 -15.08 6.95 16.67
CA TRP A 124 -15.73 6.82 15.35
C TRP A 124 -14.88 6.05 14.33
N TRP A 125 -13.61 5.74 14.65
CA TRP A 125 -12.67 4.97 13.82
C TRP A 125 -12.37 3.58 14.40
N HIS A 126 -12.05 2.61 13.52
CA HIS A 126 -11.57 1.29 13.92
C HIS A 126 -10.12 1.37 14.40
N ARG A 127 -9.82 0.95 15.64
CA ARG A 127 -8.49 1.14 16.27
C ARG A 127 -7.34 0.47 15.52
N ASN A 128 -7.62 -0.61 14.79
CA ASN A 128 -6.66 -1.45 14.10
C ASN A 128 -6.38 -1.02 12.65
N VAL A 129 -7.15 -0.09 12.09
CA VAL A 129 -6.96 0.40 10.72
C VAL A 129 -6.58 1.87 10.79
N ARG A 130 -5.52 2.26 10.10
CA ARG A 130 -5.10 3.66 9.96
C ARG A 130 -4.99 4.04 8.50
N SER A 131 -5.47 5.22 8.16
CA SER A 131 -5.38 5.80 6.83
C SER A 131 -4.32 6.89 6.83
N HIS A 132 -3.47 6.88 5.83
CA HIS A 132 -2.31 7.75 5.74
C HIS A 132 -2.27 8.47 4.41
N ILE A 133 -1.74 9.69 4.46
CA ILE A 133 -1.25 10.42 3.29
C ILE A 133 0.28 10.44 3.36
N PHE A 134 0.94 10.41 2.20
CA PHE A 134 2.40 10.43 2.17
C PHE A 134 2.95 11.30 1.05
N VAL A 135 4.20 11.71 1.25
CA VAL A 135 5.05 12.35 0.26
C VAL A 135 6.37 11.60 0.23
N SER A 136 6.84 11.27 -0.97
CA SER A 136 8.11 10.57 -1.15
C SER A 136 8.88 11.09 -2.35
N THR A 137 10.18 10.84 -2.34
CA THR A 137 11.08 11.07 -3.46
C THR A 137 11.71 9.75 -3.85
N GLN A 138 11.79 9.46 -5.14
CA GLN A 138 12.34 8.22 -5.67
C GLN A 138 13.44 8.52 -6.71
N VAL A 139 14.51 7.73 -6.64
CA VAL A 139 15.56 7.68 -7.65
C VAL A 139 15.56 6.29 -8.26
N SER A 140 15.48 6.23 -9.58
CA SER A 140 15.36 4.99 -10.32
C SER A 140 16.51 4.81 -11.29
N MET A 141 16.96 3.57 -11.44
CA MET A 141 17.97 3.15 -12.40
C MET A 141 17.43 2.03 -13.29
N ASN A 142 17.51 2.23 -14.61
CA ASN A 142 17.19 1.18 -15.56
C ASN A 142 18.31 0.14 -15.61
N VAL A 143 17.93 -1.12 -15.51
CA VAL A 143 18.84 -2.27 -15.57
C VAL A 143 18.53 -3.06 -16.83
N LYS A 144 19.57 -3.56 -17.51
CA LYS A 144 19.40 -4.46 -18.66
C LYS A 144 19.39 -5.89 -18.14
N LYS A 145 18.25 -6.60 -18.20
CA LYS A 145 18.01 -8.06 -18.04
C LYS A 145 16.53 -8.31 -17.70
N LYS A 146 16.19 -9.36 -16.92
CA LYS A 146 14.85 -9.72 -16.45
C LYS A 146 14.18 -8.66 -15.55
N ILE A 147 14.96 -7.74 -14.98
CA ILE A 147 14.47 -6.62 -14.16
C ILE A 147 14.69 -5.34 -14.97
N GLU A 148 13.62 -4.61 -15.25
CA GLU A 148 13.66 -3.38 -16.05
C GLU A 148 14.24 -2.19 -15.27
N ARG A 149 13.91 -2.08 -13.98
CA ARG A 149 14.21 -0.91 -13.15
C ARG A 149 14.37 -1.28 -11.68
N VAL A 150 15.39 -0.70 -11.05
CA VAL A 150 15.59 -0.72 -9.59
C VAL A 150 15.43 0.70 -9.08
N SER A 151 14.75 0.88 -7.94
CA SER A 151 14.46 2.22 -7.41
C SER A 151 14.69 2.26 -5.91
N LEU A 152 15.24 3.37 -5.45
CA LEU A 152 15.37 3.72 -4.04
C LEU A 152 14.44 4.91 -3.77
N TYR A 153 13.73 4.87 -2.64
CA TYR A 153 12.82 5.95 -2.29
C TYR A 153 12.94 6.28 -0.80
N PHE A 154 12.62 7.52 -0.48
CA PHE A 154 12.47 8.03 0.87
C PHE A 154 11.07 8.58 1.03
N GLU A 155 10.38 8.21 2.11
CA GLU A 155 8.97 8.54 2.34
C GLU A 155 8.74 9.14 3.72
N VAL A 156 7.89 10.16 3.76
CA VAL A 156 7.34 10.75 4.97
C VAL A 156 5.82 10.67 4.87
N ASN A 157 5.15 10.33 5.96
CA ASN A 157 3.69 10.22 5.99
C ASN A 157 3.10 10.71 7.31
N THR A 158 1.80 10.97 7.29
CA THR A 158 0.98 11.26 8.48
C THR A 158 -0.33 10.48 8.39
N ASN A 159 -0.98 10.26 9.53
CA ASN A 159 -2.21 9.49 9.61
C ASN A 159 -3.42 10.36 9.97
N ASP A 160 -4.59 9.78 9.79
CA ASP A 160 -5.90 10.34 10.11
C ASP A 160 -5.98 10.95 11.51
N LEU A 161 -5.42 10.30 12.53
CA LEU A 161 -5.44 10.83 13.91
C LEU A 161 -4.52 12.04 14.10
N TYR A 162 -3.35 12.04 13.49
CA TYR A 162 -2.42 13.17 13.56
C TYR A 162 -2.91 14.36 12.73
N LEU A 163 -3.67 14.11 11.66
CA LEU A 163 -4.33 15.16 10.89
C LEU A 163 -5.54 15.76 11.61
N TYR A 164 -6.31 14.95 12.37
CA TYR A 164 -7.51 15.42 13.06
C TYR A 164 -7.22 16.17 14.36
N ASN A 165 -6.16 15.79 15.09
CA ASN A 165 -5.83 16.38 16.40
C ASN A 165 -5.09 17.73 16.33
N TYR A 166 -4.99 18.36 15.15
CA TYR A 166 -4.41 19.69 14.93
C TYR A 166 -5.40 20.54 14.12
#